data_AF-A0A2V8RKF9-F1
#
_entry.id   AF-A0A2V8RKF9-F1
#
_cell.length_a   1.000
_cell.length_b   1.000
_cell.length_c   1.000
_cell.angle_alpha   90.00
_cell.angle_beta   90.00
_cell.angle_gamma   90.00
#
_symmetry.space_group_name_H-M   'P 1'
#
loop_
_entity.id
_entity.type
_entity.pdbx_description
1 polymer ?
#
loop_
_entity_poly.entity_id
_entity_poly.type
_entity_poly.pdbx_seq_one_letter_code
_entity_poly.pdbx_strand_id
1 'polypeptide(L)'
;MKTILRFFCAAAFVWTFAIGVAAVAGVRFCLSMVLPSKTETTEQVVQAPANDDFPAGPSLVDMQPEIFDARGGVYYPQTIDTPKAFADLLYLEIETREYWQEEGRFLSKPIVPIGYLRVGKEFKFRSVTISDRVITFETLEINGVNYKFVGYFPKYREIENCNCDYPPDLKGKLIKLENGKMIAATQVDFYGGLDRPRYLRR
;
A
#
# COMPACT_ATOMS: atom_id res chain seq x y z
N MET A 1 -29.41 -54.06 19.85
CA MET A 1 -28.83 -53.83 18.50
C MET A 1 -28.60 -52.36 18.13
N LYS A 2 -29.47 -51.40 18.49
CA LYS A 2 -29.33 -49.98 18.05
C LYS A 2 -28.15 -49.21 18.67
N THR A 3 -27.70 -49.56 19.87
CA THR A 3 -26.58 -48.88 20.57
C THR A 3 -25.20 -49.27 20.03
N ILE A 4 -25.02 -50.55 19.67
CA ILE A 4 -23.76 -51.06 19.12
C ILE A 4 -23.50 -50.42 17.74
N LEU A 5 -24.53 -50.31 16.89
CA LEU A 5 -24.41 -49.70 15.57
C LEU A 5 -24.01 -48.21 15.62
N ARG A 6 -24.49 -47.47 16.63
CA ARG A 6 -24.11 -46.06 16.85
C ARG A 6 -22.65 -45.90 17.26
N PHE A 7 -22.12 -46.83 18.06
CA PHE A 7 -20.70 -46.86 18.41
C PHE A 7 -19.82 -47.14 17.19
N PHE A 8 -20.22 -48.06 16.32
CA PHE A 8 -19.48 -48.33 15.08
C PHE A 8 -19.49 -47.15 14.11
N CYS A 9 -20.62 -46.44 13.96
CA CYS A 9 -20.67 -45.23 13.12
C CYS A 9 -19.84 -44.08 13.68
N ALA A 10 -19.84 -43.86 15.00
CA ALA A 10 -19.03 -42.83 15.63
C ALA A 10 -17.52 -43.15 15.52
N ALA A 11 -17.14 -44.42 15.73
CA ALA A 11 -15.77 -44.86 15.54
C ALA A 11 -15.33 -44.69 14.08
N ALA A 12 -16.14 -45.09 13.10
CA ALA A 12 -15.82 -44.91 11.69
C ALA A 12 -15.62 -43.42 11.32
N PHE A 13 -16.41 -42.51 11.90
CA PHE A 13 -16.27 -41.07 11.65
C PHE A 13 -15.00 -40.47 12.28
N VAL A 14 -14.61 -40.92 13.47
CA VAL A 14 -13.35 -40.48 14.11
C VAL A 14 -12.15 -41.01 13.33
N TRP A 15 -12.21 -42.25 12.84
CA TRP A 15 -11.15 -42.84 12.04
C TRP A 15 -11.01 -42.16 10.68
N THR A 16 -12.10 -41.83 9.98
CA THR A 16 -12.01 -41.08 8.71
C THR A 16 -11.53 -39.66 8.90
N PHE A 17 -11.90 -39.00 10.01
CA PHE A 17 -11.38 -37.67 10.35
C PHE A 17 -9.88 -37.71 10.68
N ALA A 18 -9.42 -38.70 11.45
CA ALA A 18 -8.01 -38.88 11.77
C ALA A 18 -7.16 -39.19 10.53
N ILE A 19 -7.65 -40.06 9.63
CA ILE A 19 -6.99 -40.37 8.36
C ILE A 19 -6.95 -39.13 7.45
N GLY A 20 -8.03 -38.35 7.40
CA GLY A 20 -8.09 -37.10 6.63
C GLY A 20 -7.09 -36.05 7.12
N VAL A 21 -6.98 -35.85 8.44
CA VAL A 21 -6.01 -34.92 9.04
C VAL A 21 -4.57 -35.39 8.81
N ALA A 22 -4.30 -36.70 8.94
CA ALA A 22 -2.99 -37.28 8.67
C ALA A 22 -2.59 -37.16 7.19
N ALA A 23 -3.53 -37.33 6.25
CA ALA A 23 -3.28 -37.16 4.82
C ALA A 23 -2.96 -35.70 4.46
N VAL A 24 -3.66 -34.72 5.04
CA VAL A 24 -3.40 -33.28 4.81
C VAL A 24 -2.06 -32.85 5.41
N ALA A 25 -1.71 -33.35 6.60
CA ALA A 25 -0.41 -33.11 7.22
C ALA A 25 0.73 -33.76 6.42
N GLY A 26 0.54 -35.00 5.95
CA GLY A 26 1.49 -35.71 5.10
C GLY A 26 1.74 -35.03 3.76
N VAL A 27 0.69 -34.53 3.10
CA VAL A 27 0.83 -33.78 1.83
C VAL A 27 1.58 -32.46 2.05
N ARG A 28 1.33 -31.74 3.15
CA ARG A 28 2.11 -30.53 3.50
C ARG A 28 3.57 -30.83 3.81
N PHE A 29 3.85 -31.97 4.45
CA PHE A 29 5.23 -32.41 4.73
C PHE A 29 5.96 -32.86 3.46
N CYS A 30 5.30 -33.61 2.56
CA CYS A 30 5.87 -33.99 1.27
C CYS A 30 6.12 -32.77 0.37
N LEU A 31 5.21 -31.78 0.34
CA LEU A 31 5.43 -30.51 -0.35
C LEU A 31 6.62 -29.72 0.22
N SER A 32 6.90 -29.85 1.52
CA SER A 32 8.08 -29.23 2.14
C SER A 32 9.41 -29.93 1.80
N MET A 33 9.37 -31.20 1.38
CA MET A 33 10.55 -31.94 0.90
C MET A 33 10.77 -31.80 -0.61
N VAL A 34 9.73 -31.47 -1.39
CA VAL A 34 9.81 -31.30 -2.85
C VAL A 34 10.15 -29.86 -3.25
N LEU A 35 10.01 -28.89 -2.34
CA LEU A 35 10.52 -27.54 -2.54
C LEU A 35 11.97 -27.45 -2.04
N PRO A 36 12.94 -27.09 -2.91
CA PRO A 36 14.33 -26.93 -2.49
C PRO A 36 14.41 -25.77 -1.50
N SER A 37 14.83 -26.10 -0.27
CA SER A 37 15.23 -25.14 0.74
C SER A 37 16.71 -24.80 0.54
N LYS A 38 17.02 -23.51 0.71
CA LYS A 38 18.33 -22.82 0.62
C LYS A 38 18.78 -22.31 -0.76
N THR A 39 18.69 -21.00 -0.89
CA THR A 39 19.81 -20.09 -1.19
C THR A 39 21.17 -20.76 -1.42
N GLU A 40 21.57 -20.81 -2.69
CA GLU A 40 22.95 -20.61 -3.13
C GLU A 40 22.92 -19.74 -4.39
N THR A 41 23.53 -18.57 -4.27
CA THR A 41 23.89 -17.68 -5.37
C THR A 41 24.71 -18.47 -6.37
N THR A 42 24.13 -18.80 -7.51
CA THR A 42 24.88 -19.15 -8.71
C THR A 42 24.60 -18.05 -9.72
N GLU A 43 25.60 -17.20 -9.94
CA GLU A 43 25.60 -16.21 -11.00
C GLU A 43 25.37 -16.91 -12.33
N GLN A 44 24.16 -16.78 -12.87
CA GLN A 44 23.98 -16.89 -14.30
C GLN A 44 24.35 -15.51 -14.86
N VAL A 45 25.60 -15.36 -15.28
CA VAL A 45 26.06 -14.22 -16.09
C VAL A 45 25.31 -14.30 -17.42
N VAL A 46 24.10 -13.75 -17.43
CA VAL A 46 23.49 -13.25 -18.65
C VAL A 46 24.25 -11.98 -18.96
N GLN A 47 25.10 -12.01 -19.98
CA GLN A 47 25.68 -10.79 -20.53
C GLN A 47 24.54 -9.85 -20.90
N ALA A 48 24.40 -8.76 -20.14
CA ALA A 48 23.56 -7.65 -20.51
C ALA A 48 24.10 -7.06 -21.83
N PRO A 49 23.23 -6.64 -22.76
CA PRO A 49 23.67 -5.86 -23.91
C PRO A 49 24.41 -4.62 -23.38
N ALA A 50 25.64 -4.46 -23.84
CA ALA A 50 26.46 -3.29 -23.59
C ALA A 50 25.79 -2.08 -24.24
N ASN A 51 25.01 -1.33 -23.46
CA ASN A 51 24.70 0.06 -23.73
C ASN A 51 24.60 0.77 -22.37
N ASP A 52 25.64 1.56 -22.10
CA ASP A 52 25.80 2.46 -20.97
C ASP A 52 24.71 3.55 -20.96
N ASP A 53 23.56 3.25 -20.34
CA ASP A 53 22.52 4.23 -20.02
C ASP A 53 22.05 4.14 -18.56
N PHE A 54 22.95 3.71 -17.66
CA PHE A 54 22.71 3.84 -16.22
C PHE A 54 23.36 5.14 -15.70
N PRO A 55 22.60 6.02 -15.01
CA PRO A 55 23.21 7.18 -14.36
C PRO A 55 24.22 6.71 -13.31
N ALA A 56 25.33 7.43 -13.21
CA ALA A 56 26.39 7.15 -12.23
C ALA A 56 25.78 6.89 -10.84
N GLY A 57 26.18 5.76 -10.23
CA GLY A 57 25.77 5.42 -8.87
C GLY A 57 26.04 6.59 -7.91
N PRO A 58 25.17 6.80 -6.91
CA PRO A 58 25.31 7.94 -6.01
C PRO A 58 26.66 7.92 -5.30
N SER A 59 27.26 9.11 -5.20
CA SER A 59 28.49 9.38 -4.45
C SER A 59 28.36 8.93 -2.99
N LEU A 60 29.47 8.45 -2.40
CA LEU A 60 29.60 8.06 -0.98
C LEU A 60 29.21 9.16 0.04
N VAL A 61 28.89 10.37 -0.43
CA VAL A 61 28.38 11.50 0.38
C VAL A 61 26.88 11.37 0.70
N ASP A 62 26.11 10.52 0.00
CA ASP A 62 24.65 10.32 0.21
C ASP A 62 24.30 9.25 1.28
N MET A 63 25.27 8.80 2.09
CA MET A 63 25.07 7.73 3.09
C MET A 63 24.53 8.18 4.46
N GLN A 64 23.90 9.36 4.55
CA GLN A 64 23.04 9.61 5.72
C GLN A 64 21.66 9.01 5.43
N PRO A 65 21.12 8.13 6.31
CA PRO A 65 19.72 7.76 6.21
C PRO A 65 18.90 9.05 6.33
N GLU A 66 18.40 9.53 5.20
CA GLU A 66 17.53 10.69 5.15
C GLU A 66 16.30 10.35 5.97
N ILE A 67 16.12 11.04 7.10
CA ILE A 67 14.90 10.91 7.91
C ILE A 67 13.79 11.57 7.09
N PHE A 68 13.07 10.77 6.31
CA PHE A 68 11.89 11.21 5.59
C PHE A 68 10.75 11.46 6.59
N ASP A 69 10.41 12.73 6.78
CA ASP A 69 9.21 13.11 7.53
C ASP A 69 8.04 13.26 6.56
N ALA A 70 7.15 12.26 6.56
CA ALA A 70 5.92 12.29 5.80
C ALA A 70 5.03 13.42 6.34
N ARG A 71 5.07 14.58 5.68
CA ARG A 71 4.20 15.69 6.02
C ARG A 71 2.75 15.26 5.83
N GLY A 72 2.00 15.14 6.93
CA GLY A 72 0.56 15.03 6.87
C GLY A 72 -0.03 16.23 6.10
N GLY A 73 -1.21 16.05 5.53
CA GLY A 73 -1.89 17.08 4.78
C GLY A 73 -3.00 16.53 3.89
N VAL A 74 -3.55 17.44 3.08
CA VAL A 74 -4.58 17.15 2.08
C VAL A 74 -3.91 17.08 0.71
N TYR A 75 -4.20 15.99 0.00
CA TYR A 75 -3.62 15.61 -1.27
C TYR A 75 -4.71 15.50 -2.33
N TYR A 76 -4.62 16.29 -3.38
CA TYR A 76 -5.62 16.35 -4.46
C TYR A 76 -5.16 15.52 -5.67
N PRO A 77 -6.01 14.65 -6.23
CA PRO A 77 -5.66 13.84 -7.39
C PRO A 77 -5.56 14.71 -8.65
N GLN A 78 -4.75 14.29 -9.62
CA GLN A 78 -4.82 14.81 -10.98
C GLN A 78 -6.17 14.46 -11.61
N THR A 79 -6.94 15.47 -12.01
CA THR A 79 -8.33 15.30 -12.47
C THR A 79 -8.48 15.12 -13.99
N ILE A 80 -7.42 15.37 -14.77
CA ILE A 80 -7.49 15.36 -16.25
C ILE A 80 -7.75 13.95 -16.78
N ASP A 81 -7.19 12.93 -16.14
CA ASP A 81 -7.20 11.53 -16.63
C ASP A 81 -7.85 10.55 -15.63
N THR A 82 -8.71 11.01 -14.73
CA THR A 82 -9.34 10.15 -13.74
C THR A 82 -10.36 9.21 -14.40
N PRO A 83 -10.21 7.87 -14.30
CA PRO A 83 -11.16 6.94 -14.90
C PRO A 83 -12.55 7.07 -14.30
N LYS A 84 -13.59 6.76 -15.08
CA LYS A 84 -15.01 6.87 -14.65
C LYS A 84 -15.32 6.20 -13.31
N ALA A 85 -14.67 5.07 -13.01
CA ALA A 85 -14.85 4.34 -11.75
C ALA A 85 -14.40 5.11 -10.50
N PHE A 86 -13.63 6.19 -10.68
CA PHE A 86 -13.07 7.07 -9.66
C PHE A 86 -13.47 8.54 -9.89
N ALA A 87 -14.51 8.81 -10.69
CA ALA A 87 -14.92 10.18 -11.04
C ALA A 87 -15.36 11.03 -9.84
N ASP A 88 -15.69 10.37 -8.72
CA ASP A 88 -16.07 10.96 -7.45
C ASP A 88 -14.90 11.12 -6.45
N LEU A 89 -13.67 10.79 -6.86
CA LEU A 89 -12.46 10.99 -6.06
C LEU A 89 -12.16 12.49 -5.92
N LEU A 90 -12.12 12.98 -4.68
CA LEU A 90 -11.94 14.40 -4.38
C LEU A 90 -10.54 14.69 -3.81
N TYR A 91 -10.15 14.00 -2.74
CA TYR A 91 -8.84 14.17 -2.10
C TYR A 91 -8.54 13.01 -1.14
N LEU A 92 -7.28 12.94 -0.74
CA LEU A 92 -6.73 12.05 0.29
C LEU A 92 -6.23 12.92 1.44
N GLU A 93 -6.66 12.65 2.67
CA GLU A 93 -6.16 13.33 3.86
C GLU A 93 -5.37 12.34 4.72
N ILE A 94 -4.17 12.74 5.13
CA ILE A 94 -3.28 11.96 5.97
C ILE A 94 -2.81 12.84 7.12
N GLU A 95 -2.95 12.38 8.35
CA GLU A 95 -2.39 13.02 9.53
C GLU A 95 -1.31 12.14 10.13
N THR A 96 -0.11 12.70 10.32
CA THR A 96 1.05 12.01 10.91
C THR A 96 1.51 12.63 12.22
N ARG A 97 0.92 13.78 12.60
CA ARG A 97 1.25 14.54 13.80
C ARG A 97 -0.01 15.09 14.45
N GLU A 98 -0.03 15.11 15.78
CA GLU A 98 -1.00 15.86 16.56
C GLU A 98 -0.38 17.22 16.94
N TYR A 99 -1.14 18.29 16.75
CA TYR A 99 -0.72 19.67 17.04
C TYR A 99 -1.53 20.22 18.21
N TRP A 100 -0.88 20.94 19.13
CA TRP A 100 -1.55 21.64 20.23
C TRP A 100 -0.85 22.96 20.54
N GLN A 101 -1.51 23.79 21.34
CA GLN A 101 -0.97 25.07 21.81
C GLN A 101 -0.74 25.01 23.32
N GLU A 102 0.44 25.42 23.75
CA GLU A 102 0.82 25.51 25.16
C GLU A 102 1.59 26.80 25.38
N GLU A 103 1.13 27.65 26.30
CA GLU A 103 1.75 28.96 26.61
C GLU A 103 2.03 29.84 25.37
N GLY A 104 1.13 29.81 24.37
CA GLY A 104 1.29 30.58 23.13
C GLY A 104 2.26 29.97 22.11
N ARG A 105 2.85 28.81 22.38
CA ARG A 105 3.72 28.06 21.45
C ARG A 105 2.92 26.96 20.75
N PHE A 106 3.12 26.81 19.44
CA PHE A 106 2.61 25.67 18.68
C PHE A 106 3.56 24.49 18.83
N LEU A 107 3.07 23.40 19.39
CA LEU A 107 3.80 22.17 19.59
C LEU A 107 3.21 21.06 18.71
N SER A 108 4.02 20.04 18.41
CA SER A 108 3.56 18.85 17.70
C SER A 108 4.28 17.60 18.18
N LYS A 109 3.62 16.45 18.07
CA LYS A 109 4.23 15.13 18.29
C LYS A 109 3.78 14.17 17.18
N PRO A 110 4.64 13.22 16.77
CA PRO A 110 4.24 12.20 15.82
C PRO A 110 3.15 11.30 16.41
N ILE A 111 2.25 10.85 15.55
CA ILE A 111 1.20 9.87 15.87
C ILE A 111 1.26 8.70 14.88
N VAL A 112 0.58 7.60 15.21
CA VAL A 112 0.29 6.57 14.20
C VAL A 112 -0.52 7.23 13.09
N PRO A 113 -0.16 7.09 11.80
CA PRO A 113 -0.87 7.77 10.74
C PRO A 113 -2.37 7.44 10.76
N ILE A 114 -3.19 8.47 10.58
CA ILE A 114 -4.63 8.36 10.41
C ILE A 114 -5.06 9.18 9.20
N GLY A 115 -6.33 9.08 8.82
CA GLY A 115 -6.87 9.87 7.72
C GLY A 115 -8.00 9.16 7.00
N TYR A 116 -8.30 9.65 5.79
CA TYR A 116 -9.39 9.15 4.98
C TYR A 116 -9.22 9.49 3.50
N LEU A 117 -9.90 8.72 2.65
CA LEU A 117 -10.10 9.04 1.24
C LEU A 117 -11.49 9.64 1.04
N ARG A 118 -11.59 10.80 0.40
CA ARG A 118 -12.88 11.42 0.06
C ARG A 118 -13.29 11.02 -1.36
N VAL A 119 -14.31 10.17 -1.46
CA VAL A 119 -14.87 9.65 -2.72
C VAL A 119 -16.39 9.75 -2.68
N GLY A 120 -16.94 10.93 -3.00
CA GLY A 120 -18.33 11.33 -2.74
C GLY A 120 -18.71 11.44 -1.24
N LYS A 121 -18.18 10.53 -0.42
CA LYS A 121 -18.25 10.41 1.05
C LYS A 121 -16.86 10.06 1.61
N GLU A 122 -16.73 10.05 2.92
CA GLU A 122 -15.46 9.73 3.59
C GLU A 122 -15.29 8.24 3.82
N PHE A 123 -14.17 7.72 3.36
CA PHE A 123 -13.70 6.37 3.62
C PHE A 123 -12.48 6.45 4.54
N LYS A 124 -12.71 6.38 5.86
CA LYS A 124 -11.64 6.40 6.86
C LYS A 124 -10.68 5.23 6.68
N PHE A 125 -9.41 5.42 7.00
CA PHE A 125 -8.45 4.32 6.96
C PHE A 125 -8.82 3.27 8.01
N ARG A 126 -8.91 2.01 7.57
CA ARG A 126 -8.84 0.84 8.43
C ARG A 126 -7.39 0.60 8.85
N SER A 127 -6.47 0.76 7.91
CA SER A 127 -5.04 0.69 8.13
C SER A 127 -4.33 1.67 7.19
N VAL A 128 -3.23 2.23 7.68
CA VAL A 128 -2.29 3.02 6.89
C VAL A 128 -0.89 2.76 7.44
N THR A 129 0.09 2.68 6.54
CA THR A 129 1.49 2.47 6.89
C THR A 129 2.32 3.37 6.02
N ILE A 130 3.23 4.11 6.67
CA ILE A 130 4.23 4.92 6.01
C ILE A 130 5.58 4.45 6.53
N SER A 131 6.44 3.99 5.62
CA SER A 131 7.80 3.54 5.92
C SER A 131 8.72 4.07 4.85
N ASP A 132 9.73 4.81 5.27
CA ASP A 132 10.53 5.64 4.38
C ASP A 132 9.59 6.45 3.49
N ARG A 133 9.75 6.36 2.16
CA ARG A 133 8.92 7.07 1.19
C ARG A 133 7.71 6.25 0.71
N VAL A 134 7.45 5.06 1.23
CA VAL A 134 6.34 4.21 0.78
C VAL A 134 5.14 4.40 1.68
N ILE A 135 3.96 4.49 1.07
CA ILE A 135 2.68 4.53 1.76
C ILE A 135 1.75 3.44 1.25
N THR A 136 1.10 2.76 2.17
CA THR A 136 -0.04 1.87 1.86
C THR A 136 -1.20 2.22 2.75
N PHE A 137 -2.43 2.10 2.24
CA PHE A 137 -3.62 2.17 3.07
C PHE A 137 -4.73 1.25 2.58
N GLU A 138 -5.61 0.86 3.49
CA GLU A 138 -6.89 0.24 3.21
C GLU A 138 -7.97 1.02 3.97
N THR A 139 -9.08 1.32 3.29
CA THR A 139 -10.20 2.02 3.94
C THR A 139 -11.16 1.05 4.62
N LEU A 140 -11.95 1.57 5.56
CA LEU A 140 -13.16 0.90 6.02
C LEU A 140 -14.11 0.65 4.85
N GLU A 141 -14.89 -0.41 4.97
CA GLU A 141 -15.90 -0.78 4.00
C GLU A 141 -17.20 -0.01 4.25
N ILE A 142 -17.80 0.51 3.19
CA ILE A 142 -19.11 1.16 3.22
C ILE A 142 -19.97 0.57 2.09
N ASN A 143 -21.03 -0.13 2.45
CA ASN A 143 -21.95 -0.80 1.51
C ASN A 143 -21.21 -1.76 0.56
N GLY A 144 -20.30 -2.59 1.09
CA GLY A 144 -19.51 -3.53 0.30
C GLY A 144 -18.32 -2.91 -0.43
N VAL A 145 -18.18 -1.57 -0.46
CA VAL A 145 -17.09 -0.90 -1.18
C VAL A 145 -15.98 -0.49 -0.22
N ASN A 146 -14.73 -0.78 -0.57
CA ASN A 146 -13.55 -0.20 0.08
C ASN A 146 -12.45 0.08 -0.93
N TYR A 147 -11.42 0.81 -0.49
CA TYR A 147 -10.29 1.20 -1.32
C TYR A 147 -8.98 0.72 -0.73
N LYS A 148 -8.05 0.35 -1.62
CA LYS A 148 -6.66 0.07 -1.28
C LYS A 148 -5.75 0.98 -2.09
N PHE A 149 -4.66 1.40 -1.49
CA PHE A 149 -3.64 2.21 -2.16
C PHE A 149 -2.25 1.70 -1.83
N VAL A 150 -1.40 1.69 -2.85
CA VAL A 150 0.03 1.43 -2.73
C VAL A 150 0.75 2.51 -3.52
N GLY A 151 1.54 3.31 -2.84
CA GLY A 151 2.19 4.47 -3.44
C GLY A 151 3.48 4.86 -2.74
N TYR A 152 4.06 5.96 -3.20
CA TYR A 152 5.30 6.48 -2.67
C TYR A 152 5.42 8.00 -2.86
N PHE A 153 6.17 8.64 -1.98
CA PHE A 153 6.55 10.04 -1.99
C PHE A 153 7.85 10.23 -2.79
N PRO A 154 7.79 10.73 -4.04
CA PRO A 154 8.97 10.79 -4.89
C PRO A 154 10.03 11.74 -4.31
N LYS A 155 11.31 11.44 -4.56
CA LYS A 155 12.42 12.34 -4.23
C LYS A 155 12.71 13.22 -5.43
N TYR A 156 12.46 14.51 -5.31
CA TYR A 156 12.85 15.49 -6.30
C TYR A 156 14.16 16.15 -5.86
N ARG A 157 15.07 16.39 -6.81
CA ARG A 157 16.15 17.37 -6.57
C ARG A 157 15.49 18.74 -6.39
N GLU A 158 16.06 19.59 -5.54
CA GLU A 158 15.53 20.94 -5.31
C GLU A 158 15.24 21.60 -6.66
N ILE A 159 13.95 21.87 -6.91
CA ILE A 159 13.51 22.47 -8.16
C ILE A 159 13.72 23.97 -7.99
N GLU A 160 14.96 24.42 -8.15
CA GLU A 160 15.26 25.84 -8.24
C GLU A 160 14.70 26.38 -9.55
N ASN A 161 13.66 27.22 -9.45
CA ASN A 161 13.25 28.19 -10.48
C ASN A 161 13.20 27.66 -11.93
N CYS A 162 12.62 26.48 -12.16
CA CYS A 162 12.30 26.06 -13.53
C CYS A 162 10.81 26.32 -13.83
N ASN A 163 10.50 26.74 -15.05
CA ASN A 163 9.14 26.78 -15.60
C ASN A 163 8.58 25.36 -15.86
N CYS A 164 8.97 24.38 -15.05
CA CYS A 164 8.51 23.00 -15.17
C CYS A 164 7.12 22.84 -14.55
N ASP A 165 6.39 21.84 -15.01
CA ASP A 165 5.22 21.34 -14.29
C ASP A 165 5.64 20.90 -12.88
N TYR A 166 4.94 21.41 -11.85
CA TYR A 166 5.16 21.01 -10.48
C TYR A 166 4.88 19.51 -10.35
N PRO A 167 5.83 18.69 -9.86
CA PRO A 167 5.65 17.26 -9.87
C PRO A 167 4.78 16.79 -8.70
N PRO A 168 4.16 15.60 -8.78
CA PRO A 168 3.25 15.11 -7.74
C PRO A 168 3.96 14.76 -6.43
N ASP A 169 3.41 15.20 -5.30
CA ASP A 169 3.96 14.90 -3.97
C ASP A 169 3.77 13.43 -3.58
N LEU A 170 2.73 12.77 -4.13
CA LEU A 170 2.44 11.37 -3.88
C LEU A 170 1.97 10.68 -5.16
N LYS A 171 2.55 9.53 -5.49
CA LYS A 171 2.15 8.71 -6.65
C LYS A 171 1.76 7.32 -6.21
N GLY A 172 0.80 6.70 -6.88
CA GLY A 172 0.53 5.29 -6.61
C GLY A 172 -0.68 4.72 -7.32
N LYS A 173 -0.97 3.47 -6.98
CA LYS A 173 -2.09 2.71 -7.53
C LYS A 173 -3.25 2.72 -6.54
N LEU A 174 -4.36 3.31 -6.95
CA LEU A 174 -5.64 3.25 -6.23
C LEU A 174 -6.49 2.10 -6.78
N ILE A 175 -7.00 1.28 -5.88
CA ILE A 175 -7.79 0.08 -6.18
C ILE A 175 -9.14 0.22 -5.49
N LYS A 176 -10.23 0.08 -6.25
CA LYS A 176 -11.59 -0.02 -5.73
C LYS A 176 -11.99 -1.48 -5.67
N LEU A 177 -12.46 -1.92 -4.51
CA LEU A 177 -13.02 -3.25 -4.33
C LEU A 177 -14.49 -3.15 -3.98
N GLU A 178 -15.23 -4.18 -4.39
CA GLU A 178 -16.63 -4.39 -4.04
C GLU A 178 -16.77 -5.84 -3.56
N ASN A 179 -17.24 -6.01 -2.33
CA ASN A 179 -17.34 -7.29 -1.61
C ASN A 179 -16.01 -8.07 -1.64
N GLY A 180 -14.89 -7.36 -1.42
CA GLY A 180 -13.54 -7.91 -1.43
C GLY A 180 -12.96 -8.23 -2.81
N LYS A 181 -13.71 -8.06 -3.91
CA LYS A 181 -13.24 -8.26 -5.28
C LYS A 181 -12.84 -6.94 -5.92
N MET A 182 -11.68 -6.90 -6.57
CA MET A 182 -11.26 -5.72 -7.34
C MET A 182 -12.22 -5.48 -8.51
N ILE A 183 -12.79 -4.26 -8.59
CA ILE A 183 -13.67 -3.83 -9.68
C ILE A 183 -13.04 -2.75 -10.56
N ALA A 184 -12.08 -1.98 -10.03
CA ALA A 184 -11.33 -1.01 -10.79
C ALA A 184 -9.96 -0.77 -10.14
N ALA A 185 -8.99 -0.35 -10.96
CA ALA A 185 -7.71 0.14 -10.50
C ALA A 185 -7.22 1.26 -11.42
N THR A 186 -6.53 2.24 -10.86
CA THR A 186 -5.94 3.35 -11.62
C THR A 186 -4.63 3.78 -10.99
N GLN A 187 -3.73 4.33 -11.80
CA GLN A 187 -2.66 5.17 -11.27
C GLN A 187 -3.25 6.53 -10.91
N VAL A 188 -2.77 7.11 -9.80
CA VAL A 188 -3.17 8.43 -9.32
C VAL A 188 -1.91 9.16 -8.89
N ASP A 189 -1.82 10.40 -9.37
CA ASP A 189 -0.85 11.39 -8.96
C ASP A 189 -1.57 12.40 -8.08
N PHE A 190 -1.02 12.64 -6.90
CA PHE A 190 -1.57 13.47 -5.85
C PHE A 190 -0.66 14.66 -5.55
N TYR A 191 -1.27 15.83 -5.34
CA TYR A 191 -0.60 17.10 -5.10
C TYR A 191 -1.01 17.67 -3.73
N GLY A 192 -0.03 17.99 -2.89
CA GLY A 192 -0.18 18.50 -1.53
C GLY A 192 -0.64 19.96 -1.51
N GLY A 193 -1.65 20.25 -0.69
CA GLY A 193 -2.26 21.58 -0.58
C GLY A 193 -1.57 22.49 0.43
N LEU A 194 -0.59 23.27 -0.01
CA LEU A 194 -0.39 24.67 0.45
C LEU A 194 -0.43 25.68 -0.69
N ASP A 195 -0.27 25.24 -1.93
CA ASP A 195 -0.54 26.04 -3.13
C ASP A 195 -1.30 25.15 -4.11
N ARG A 196 -2.55 25.51 -4.42
CA ARG A 196 -3.13 25.03 -5.69
C ARG A 196 -2.17 25.49 -6.79
N PRO A 197 -1.58 24.62 -7.61
CA PRO A 197 -0.97 25.09 -8.84
C PRO A 197 -2.08 25.82 -9.59
N ARG A 198 -1.90 27.13 -9.85
CA ARG A 198 -2.86 27.96 -10.60
C ARG A 198 -3.04 27.50 -12.06
N TYR A 199 -2.57 26.32 -12.42
CA TYR A 199 -2.49 25.76 -13.76
C TYR A 199 -3.65 24.82 -14.11
N LEU A 200 -4.60 24.59 -13.21
CA LEU A 200 -5.86 23.87 -13.52
C LEU A 200 -7.02 24.81 -13.88
N ARG A 201 -6.77 26.09 -14.19
CA ARG A 201 -7.75 26.92 -14.89
C ARG A 201 -7.56 26.70 -16.40
N ARG A 202 -8.46 25.91 -16.99
CA ARG A 202 -8.76 25.98 -18.42
C ARG A 202 -9.22 27.39 -18.79
#